data_AF-A0A834W3T7-F1
#
_entry.id   AF-A0A834W3T7-F1
#
_cell.length_a   1.000
_cell.length_b   1.000
_cell.length_c   1.000
_cell.angle_alpha   90.00
_cell.angle_beta   90.00
_cell.angle_gamma   90.00
#
_symmetry.space_group_name_H-M   'P 1'
#
loop_
_entity.id
_entity.type
_entity.pdbx_description
1 polymer ?
#
loop_
_entity_poly.entity_id
_entity_poly.type
_entity_poly.pdbx_seq_one_letter_code
_entity_poly.pdbx_strand_id
1 'polypeptide(L)' 'MNGILGMLGLLLDTELSSTQRDYAQTAQACGKALITLINEVLDRAKIEAGKLELEAVPFDIRSILDDVLSLFLRSPDTKA' A
#
# COMPACT_ATOMS: atom_id res chain seq x y z
N MET A 1 -9.55 1.95 -9.84
CA MET A 1 -8.48 1.12 -9.27
C MET A 1 -8.98 0.00 -8.37
N ASN A 2 -9.83 0.28 -7.37
CA ASN A 2 -10.37 -0.76 -6.47
C ASN A 2 -11.06 -1.92 -7.21
N GLY A 3 -11.84 -1.64 -8.26
CA GLY A 3 -12.44 -2.69 -9.09
C GLY A 3 -11.40 -3.57 -9.80
N ILE A 4 -10.34 -2.99 -10.34
CA ILE A 4 -9.27 -3.75 -11.03
C ILE A 4 -8.51 -4.63 -10.02
N LEU A 5 -8.15 -4.08 -8.86
CA LEU A 5 -7.49 -4.85 -7.80
C LEU A 5 -8.38 -5.97 -7.25
N GLY A 6 -9.68 -5.73 -7.12
CA GLY A 6 -10.66 -6.75 -6.76
C GLY A 6 -10.74 -7.87 -7.79
N MET A 7 -10.84 -7.53 -9.08
CA MET A 7 -10.87 -8.52 -10.16
C MET A 7 -9.57 -9.32 -10.25
N LEU A 8 -8.40 -8.68 -10.03
CA LEU A 8 -7.12 -9.39 -9.95
C LEU A 8 -7.02 -10.29 -8.73
N GLY A 9 -7.63 -9.91 -7.61
CA GLY A 9 -7.77 -10.76 -6.43
C GLY A 9 -8.57 -12.03 -6.76
N LEU A 10 -9.78 -11.86 -7.31
CA LEU A 10 -10.63 -12.98 -7.73
C LEU A 10 -9.94 -13.88 -8.77
N LEU A 11 -9.19 -13.30 -9.71
CA LEU A 11 -8.42 -14.06 -10.70
C LEU A 11 -7.31 -14.89 -10.05
N LEU A 12 -6.63 -14.36 -9.04
CA LEU A 12 -5.55 -15.08 -8.34
C LEU A 12 -6.06 -16.25 -7.50
N ASP A 13 -7.34 -16.23 -7.14
CA ASP A 13 -8.07 -17.30 -6.44
C ASP A 13 -8.54 -18.42 -7.38
N THR A 14 -8.40 -18.28 -8.71
CA THR A 14 -8.70 -19.35 -9.67
C THR A 14 -7.47 -20.23 -9.95
N GLU A 15 -7.69 -21.36 -10.63
CA GLU A 15 -6.59 -22.15 -11.20
C GLU A 15 -5.90 -21.37 -12.32
N LEU A 16 -4.59 -21.14 -12.17
CA LEU A 16 -3.75 -20.42 -13.12
C LEU A 16 -2.48 -21.21 -13.35
N SER A 17 -1.96 -21.20 -14.58
CA SER A 17 -0.59 -21.63 -14.83
C SER A 17 0.42 -20.73 -14.10
N SER A 18 1.66 -21.19 -13.93
CA SER A 18 2.71 -20.38 -13.29
C SER A 18 2.88 -19.01 -13.95
N THR A 19 2.96 -18.97 -15.28
CA THR A 19 3.10 -17.73 -16.04
C THR A 19 1.88 -16.82 -15.90
N GLN A 20 0.66 -17.36 -15.89
CA GLN A 20 -0.55 -16.55 -15.68
C GLN A 20 -0.59 -15.96 -14.28
N ARG A 21 -0.18 -16.73 -13.27
CA ARG A 21 -0.08 -16.26 -11.89
C ARG A 21 0.94 -15.14 -11.75
N ASP A 22 2.11 -15.27 -12.36
CA ASP A 22 3.15 -14.23 -12.36
C ASP A 22 2.63 -12.92 -12.99
N TYR A 23 1.91 -13.01 -14.11
CA TYR A 23 1.30 -11.85 -14.74
C TYR A 23 0.24 -11.19 -13.85
N ALA A 24 -0.65 -11.98 -13.25
CA ALA A 24 -1.69 -11.47 -12.36
C ALA A 24 -1.11 -10.83 -11.09
N GLN A 25 -0.07 -11.43 -10.50
CA GLN A 25 0.65 -10.87 -9.35
C GLN A 25 1.36 -9.56 -9.70
N THR A 26 2.04 -9.52 -10.86
CA THR A 26 2.70 -8.30 -11.35
C THR A 26 1.68 -7.19 -11.58
N ALA A 27 0.56 -7.49 -12.25
CA ALA A 27 -0.51 -6.53 -12.47
C ALA A 27 -1.12 -6.04 -11.14
N GLN A 28 -1.29 -6.92 -10.15
CA GLN A 28 -1.80 -6.53 -8.83
C GLN A 28 -0.81 -5.61 -8.10
N ALA A 29 0.49 -5.89 -8.17
CA ALA A 29 1.54 -5.05 -7.59
C ALA A 29 1.56 -3.66 -8.26
N CYS A 30 1.51 -3.60 -9.60
CA CYS A 30 1.40 -2.34 -10.34
C CYS A 30 0.14 -1.56 -9.96
N GLY A 31 -1.00 -2.24 -9.81
CA GLY A 31 -2.24 -1.60 -9.41
C GLY A 31 -2.19 -1.02 -8.00
N LYS A 32 -1.53 -1.71 -7.06
CA LYS A 32 -1.28 -1.22 -5.69
C LYS A 32 -0.36 0.01 -5.70
N ALA A 33 0.72 -0.02 -6.47
CA ALA A 33 1.60 1.13 -6.62
C ALA A 33 0.89 2.35 -7.23
N LEU A 34 0.05 2.12 -8.24
CA LEU A 34 -0.69 3.20 -8.91
C LEU A 34 -1.73 3.85 -8.00
N ILE A 35 -2.44 3.09 -7.15
CA ILE A 35 -3.39 3.69 -6.21
C ILE A 35 -2.68 4.53 -5.14
N THR A 36 -1.50 4.11 -4.67
CA THR A 36 -0.66 4.93 -3.79
C THR A 36 -0.31 6.25 -4.46
N LEU A 37 0.18 6.21 -5.71
CA LEU A 37 0.53 7.42 -6.46
C LEU A 37 -0.67 8.34 -6.71
N ILE A 38 -1.84 7.78 -7.03
CA ILE A 38 -3.08 8.56 -7.18
C ILE A 38 -3.44 9.25 -5.86
N ASN A 39 -3.36 8.54 -4.73
CA ASN A 39 -3.66 9.11 -3.43
C ASN A 39 -2.69 10.23 -3.07
N GLU A 40 -1.39 10.05 -3.30
CA GLU A 40 -0.38 11.11 -3.09
C GLU A 40 -0.68 12.38 -3.90
N VAL A 41 -1.06 12.23 -5.17
CA VAL A 41 -1.44 13.36 -6.03
C VAL A 41 -2.70 14.05 -5.50
N LEU A 42 -3.71 13.28 -5.10
CA LEU A 42 -4.96 13.83 -4.56
C LEU A 42 -4.74 14.54 -3.22
N ASP A 43 -3.90 13.99 -2.35
CA ASP A 43 -3.60 14.59 -1.05
C ASP A 43 -2.80 15.88 -1.22
N ARG A 44 -1.84 15.92 -2.16
CA ARG A 44 -1.18 17.19 -2.52
C ARG A 44 -2.18 18.23 -3.02
N ALA A 45 -3.14 17.84 -3.87
CA ALA A 45 -4.17 18.75 -4.36
C ALA A 45 -5.09 19.27 -3.24
N LYS A 46 -5.43 18.43 -2.24
CA LYS A 46 -6.17 18.88 -1.05
C LYS A 46 -5.37 19.89 -0.23
N ILE A 47 -4.07 19.64 -0.02
CA ILE A 47 -3.18 20.55 0.71
C ILE A 47 -3.11 21.90 0.01
N GLU A 48 -2.84 21.93 -1.30
CA GLU A 48 -2.75 23.15 -2.10
C GLU A 48 -4.07 23.94 -2.14
N ALA A 49 -5.20 23.23 -2.14
CA ALA A 49 -6.53 23.85 -2.09
C ALA A 49 -6.94 24.29 -0.67
N GLY A 50 -6.12 24.07 0.37
CA GLY A 50 -6.46 24.35 1.76
C GLY A 50 -7.59 23.48 2.32
N LYS A 51 -7.81 22.29 1.73
CA LYS A 51 -8.89 21.35 2.06
C LYS A 51 -8.40 20.13 2.87
N LEU A 52 -7.18 20.18 3.40
CA LEU A 52 -6.70 19.14 4.30
C LEU A 52 -7.29 19.38 5.70
N GLU A 53 -8.09 18.44 6.18
CA GLU A 53 -8.64 18.45 7.53
C GLU A 53 -7.94 17.38 8.38
N LEU A 54 -7.53 17.74 9.60
CA LEU A 54 -6.95 16.82 10.55
C LEU A 54 -8.06 16.21 11.39
N GLU A 55 -8.11 14.88 11.47
CA GLU A 55 -9.00 14.19 12.38
C GLU A 55 -8.42 14.21 13.81
N ALA A 56 -9.25 14.65 14.77
CA ALA A 56 -8.92 14.58 16.19
C ALA A 56 -9.51 13.30 16.80
N VAL A 57 -8.72 12.24 16.82
CA VAL A 57 -9.10 10.93 17.38
C VAL A 57 -8.12 10.49 18.47
N PRO A 58 -8.56 9.76 19.51
CA PRO A 58 -7.63 9.14 20.45
C PRO A 58 -6.73 8.13 19.73
N PHE A 59 -5.42 8.21 19.98
CA PHE A 59 -4.45 7.24 19.46
C PHE A 59 -3.40 6.91 20.52
N ASP A 60 -2.83 5.71 20.46
CA ASP A 60 -1.71 5.30 21.32
C ASP A 60 -0.38 5.65 20.65
N ILE A 61 0.31 6.66 21.19
CA ILE A 61 1.61 7.10 20.69
C ILE A 61 2.68 6.00 20.75
N ARG A 62 2.61 5.07 21.72
CA ARG A 62 3.62 4.02 21.86
C ARG A 62 3.51 3.02 20.72
N SER A 63 2.28 2.58 20.41
CA SER A 63 2.02 1.69 19.29
C SER A 63 2.53 2.28 17.96
N ILE A 64 2.28 3.57 17.72
CA ILE A 64 2.76 4.24 16.51
C ILE A 64 4.29 4.26 16.45
N LEU A 65 4.96 4.56 17.58
CA LEU A 65 6.41 4.57 17.64
C LEU A 65 6.99 3.17 17.42
N ASP A 66 6.40 2.12 18.00
CA ASP A 66 6.82 0.74 17.80
C ASP A 66 6.70 0.32 16.32
N ASP A 67 5.59 0.69 15.66
CA ASP A 67 5.39 0.45 14.23
C ASP A 67 6.45 1.14 13.39
N VAL A 68 6.73 2.43 13.66
CA VAL A 68 7.78 3.19 12.96
C VAL A 68 9.14 2.55 13.17
N LEU A 69 9.50 2.19 14.40
CA LEU A 69 10.78 1.54 14.71
C LEU A 69 10.93 0.21 13.98
N SER A 70 9.85 -0.58 13.85
CA SER A 70 9.89 -1.87 13.15
C SER A 70 10.30 -1.76 11.68
N LEU A 71 9.98 -0.63 11.02
CA LEU A 71 10.36 -0.35 9.63
C LEU A 71 11.88 -0.14 9.48
N PHE A 72 12.53 0.41 10.50
CA PHE A 72 13.97 0.70 10.50
C PHE A 72 14.81 -0.42 11.11
N LEU A 73 14.26 -1.17 12.06
CA LEU A 73 14.97 -2.27 12.74
C LEU A 73 15.02 -3.55 11.91
N ARG A 74 14.22 -3.66 10.83
CA ARG A 74 14.34 -4.75 9.85
C ARG A 74 15.38 -4.43 8.76
N SER A 75 16.56 -3.97 9.16
CA SER A 75 17.75 -4.06 8.32
C SER A 75 18.36 -5.45 8.57
N PRO A 76 18.73 -6.24 7.55
CA PRO A 76 19.41 -7.51 7.80
C PRO A 76 20.75 -7.21 8.45
N ASP A 77 20.86 -7.55 9.74
CA ASP A 77 22.15 -7.69 10.38
C ASP A 77 23.01 -8.63 9.54
N THR A 78 24.20 -8.13 9.31
CA THR A 78 25.22 -8.68 8.46
C THR A 78 25.58 -10.08 8.96
N LYS A 79 25.72 -11.04 8.05
CA LYS A 79 26.31 -12.35 8.34
C LYS A 79 27.61 -12.16 9.13
N ALA A 80 27.71 -12.81 10.28
CA ALA A 80 28.97 -13.28 10.86
C ALA A 80 29.00 -14.81 10.72
#